data_AF-A0A496XDG1-F1
#
_entry.id   AF-A0A496XDG1-F1
#
_cell.length_a   1.000
_cell.length_b   1.000
_cell.length_c   1.000
_cell.angle_alpha   90.00
_cell.angle_beta   90.00
_cell.angle_gamma   90.00
#
_symmetry.space_group_name_H-M   'P 1'
#
loop_
_entity.id
_entity.type
_entity.pdbx_description
1 polymer ?
#
loop_
_entity_poly.entity_id
_entity_poly.type
_entity_poly.pdbx_seq_one_letter_code
_entity_poly.pdbx_strand_id
1 'polypeptide(L)' 'MPITPRLAALLTILLASPCHSADPSFDCAKANHDMEDLICADDDLAALDRRMAEAYAVARKNYPASETKALKADQRDW' A
#
# COMPACT_ATOMS: atom_id res chain seq x y z
N MET A 1 -9.66 -58.31 7.85
CA MET A 1 -9.86 -58.29 6.37
C MET A 1 -11.21 -57.68 6.07
N PRO A 2 -11.36 -56.90 4.99
CA PRO A 2 -11.38 -55.43 5.10
C PRO A 2 -12.54 -54.78 4.32
N ILE A 3 -12.90 -53.53 4.66
CA ILE A 3 -13.40 -52.59 3.64
C ILE A 3 -12.65 -51.27 3.85
N THR A 4 -12.02 -50.85 2.77
CA THR A 4 -10.87 -49.96 2.59
C THR A 4 -11.10 -48.46 2.85
N PRO A 5 -10.07 -47.70 3.26
CA PRO A 5 -10.06 -46.26 3.16
C PRO A 5 -9.65 -45.88 1.73
N ARG A 6 -10.61 -45.54 0.88
CA ARG A 6 -10.29 -44.87 -0.38
C ARG A 6 -10.41 -43.38 -0.17
N LEU A 7 -9.25 -42.78 0.05
CA LEU A 7 -8.97 -41.35 0.02
C LEU A 7 -9.80 -40.68 -1.08
N ALA A 8 -10.86 -39.99 -0.69
CA ALA A 8 -11.61 -39.10 -1.54
C ALA A 8 -11.72 -37.75 -0.82
N ALA A 9 -10.58 -37.12 -0.56
CA ALA A 9 -10.52 -35.69 -0.29
C ALA A 9 -9.89 -35.04 -1.52
N LEU A 10 -10.75 -34.90 -2.54
CA LEU A 10 -10.48 -34.19 -3.77
C LEU A 10 -10.31 -32.69 -3.44
N LEU A 11 -9.11 -32.18 -3.68
CA LEU A 11 -8.79 -30.84 -4.17
C LEU A 11 -9.78 -29.70 -3.83
N THR A 12 -9.40 -28.83 -2.90
CA THR A 12 -9.75 -27.40 -2.93
C THR A 12 -8.57 -26.61 -2.41
N ILE A 13 -7.52 -26.50 -3.23
CA ILE A 13 -6.58 -25.39 -3.08
C ILE A 13 -7.41 -24.15 -3.43
N LEU A 14 -7.85 -23.42 -2.41
CA LEU A 14 -8.37 -22.07 -2.60
C LEU A 14 -7.27 -21.32 -3.34
N LEU A 15 -7.59 -20.87 -4.56
CA LEU A 15 -6.87 -19.80 -5.22
C LEU A 15 -7.08 -18.55 -4.34
N ALA A 16 -6.27 -18.41 -3.29
CA ALA A 16 -6.02 -17.12 -2.69
C ALA A 16 -5.24 -16.32 -3.74
N SER A 17 -5.96 -15.74 -4.70
CA SER A 17 -5.43 -14.67 -5.50
C SER A 17 -4.89 -13.64 -4.50
N PRO A 18 -3.62 -13.22 -4.59
CA PRO A 18 -3.20 -12.05 -3.84
C PRO A 18 -4.13 -10.93 -4.30
N CYS A 19 -5.03 -10.52 -3.42
CA CYS A 19 -5.67 -9.23 -3.58
C CYS A 19 -4.48 -8.28 -3.57
N HIS A 20 -4.15 -7.74 -4.74
CA HIS A 20 -3.11 -6.72 -4.86
C HIS A 20 -3.70 -5.52 -4.15
N SER A 21 -3.49 -5.50 -2.83
CA SER A 21 -3.73 -4.32 -2.01
C SER A 21 -2.91 -3.21 -2.65
N ALA A 22 -3.52 -2.06 -2.87
CA ALA A 22 -2.78 -0.94 -3.43
C ALA A 22 -1.65 -0.62 -2.45
N ASP A 23 -0.40 -0.74 -2.86
CA ASP A 23 0.70 -0.33 -1.99
C ASP A 23 0.67 1.20 -1.85
N PRO A 24 0.82 1.77 -0.64
CA PRO A 24 0.97 3.21 -0.48
C PRO A 24 2.33 3.71 -1.01
N SER A 25 2.61 5.00 -0.87
CA SER A 25 3.87 5.63 -1.27
C SER A 25 5.07 5.26 -0.40
N PHE A 26 4.85 4.44 0.64
CA PHE A 26 5.84 3.94 1.58
C PHE A 26 5.72 2.42 1.78
N ASP A 27 6.70 1.83 2.45
CA ASP A 27 6.73 0.40 2.74
C ASP A 27 5.91 0.10 4.01
N CYS A 28 4.76 -0.57 3.87
CA CYS A 28 3.91 -0.94 4.99
C CYS A 28 4.63 -1.80 6.04
N ALA A 29 5.67 -2.56 5.68
CA ALA A 29 6.46 -3.31 6.66
C ALA A 29 7.32 -2.40 7.55
N LYS A 30 7.44 -1.12 7.21
CA LYS A 30 8.17 -0.09 7.97
C LYS A 30 7.25 0.94 8.62
N ALA A 31 5.93 0.78 8.51
CA ALA A 31 4.96 1.68 9.14
C ALA A 31 5.22 1.75 10.66
N ASN A 32 5.21 2.96 11.21
CA ASN A 32 5.45 3.21 12.64
C ASN A 32 4.56 4.32 13.23
N HIS A 33 3.55 4.76 12.47
CA HIS A 33 2.58 5.77 12.85
C HIS A 33 1.14 5.30 12.56
N ASP A 34 0.18 5.65 13.43
CA ASP A 34 -1.23 5.22 13.29
C ASP A 34 -1.86 5.58 11.93
N MET A 35 -1.44 6.70 11.34
CA MET A 35 -1.89 7.11 10.00
C MET A 35 -1.35 6.19 8.90
N GLU A 36 -0.10 5.75 9.03
CA GLU A 36 0.50 4.80 8.09
C GLU A 36 -0.20 3.44 8.18
N ASP A 37 -0.53 2.99 9.39
CA ASP A 37 -1.30 1.77 9.60
C ASP A 37 -2.71 1.85 8.97
N LEU A 38 -3.38 3.01 9.13
CA LEU A 38 -4.68 3.25 8.50
C LEU A 38 -4.58 3.20 6.96
N ILE A 39 -3.56 3.85 6.40
CA ILE A 39 -3.31 3.84 4.96
C ILE A 39 -3.03 2.41 4.48
N CYS A 40 -2.22 1.64 5.20
CA CYS A 40 -1.87 0.26 4.84
C CYS A 40 -3.04 -0.72 4.95
N ALA A 41 -4.07 -0.42 5.75
CA ALA A 41 -5.23 -1.27 5.94
C ALA A 41 -6.36 -1.04 4.91
N ASP A 42 -6.27 0.01 4.08
CA ASP A 42 -7.33 0.43 3.17
C ASP A 42 -6.78 0.72 1.76
N ASP A 43 -7.21 -0.09 0.79
CA ASP A 43 -6.73 -0.04 -0.60
C ASP A 43 -7.05 1.30 -1.29
N ASP A 44 -8.20 1.89 -1.00
CA ASP A 44 -8.60 3.16 -1.60
C ASP A 44 -7.73 4.29 -1.01
N LEU A 45 -7.47 4.24 0.30
CA LEU A 45 -6.62 5.20 0.96
C LEU A 45 -5.15 5.09 0.50
N ALA A 46 -4.63 3.87 0.35
CA ALA A 46 -3.29 3.66 -0.21
C ALA A 46 -3.18 4.13 -1.67
N ALA A 47 -4.23 3.97 -2.47
CA ALA A 47 -4.27 4.52 -3.82
C ALA A 47 -4.28 6.07 -3.82
N LEU A 48 -4.97 6.70 -2.89
CA LEU A 48 -4.95 8.17 -2.72
C LEU A 48 -3.59 8.67 -2.25
N ASP A 49 -2.97 7.99 -1.29
CA ASP A 49 -1.62 8.30 -0.80
C ASP A 49 -0.59 8.29 -1.94
N ARG A 50 -0.60 7.26 -2.79
CA ARG A 50 0.24 7.22 -4.00
C ARG A 50 0.02 8.40 -4.93
N ARG A 51 -1.25 8.72 -5.23
CA ARG A 51 -1.57 9.86 -6.12
C ARG A 51 -1.06 11.19 -5.56
N MET A 52 -1.17 11.37 -4.26
CA MET A 52 -0.62 12.54 -3.59
C MET A 52 0.90 12.59 -3.70
N ALA A 53 1.59 11.48 -3.44
CA ALA A 53 3.05 11.41 -3.55
C ALA A 53 3.53 11.70 -4.99
N GLU A 54 2.82 11.19 -6.00
CA GLU A 54 3.09 11.49 -7.41
C GLU A 54 2.89 12.97 -7.74
N ALA A 55 1.78 13.56 -7.31
CA ALA A 55 1.49 14.99 -7.51
C ALA A 55 2.56 15.87 -6.84
N TYR A 56 2.96 15.52 -5.60
CA TYR A 56 4.02 16.22 -4.89
C TYR A 56 5.38 16.08 -5.57
N ALA A 57 5.71 14.89 -6.11
CA ALA A 57 6.92 14.69 -6.88
C ALA A 57 6.96 15.56 -8.16
N VAL A 58 5.81 15.73 -8.83
CA VAL A 58 5.67 16.65 -9.98
C VAL A 58 5.81 18.09 -9.52
N ALA A 59 5.15 18.50 -8.44
CA ALA A 59 5.27 19.86 -7.90
C ALA A 59 6.73 20.20 -7.59
N ARG A 60 7.44 19.31 -6.88
CA ARG A 60 8.86 19.47 -6.54
C ARG A 60 9.79 19.61 -7.75
N LYS A 61 9.46 18.99 -8.88
CA LYS A 61 10.27 19.11 -10.12
C LYS A 61 10.07 20.46 -10.81
N ASN A 62 8.89 21.05 -10.66
CA ASN A 62 8.51 22.29 -11.34
C ASN A 62 8.59 23.53 -10.44
N TYR A 63 8.78 23.34 -9.13
CA TYR A 63 8.92 24.45 -8.18
C TYR A 63 10.30 25.12 -8.30
N PRO A 64 10.40 26.45 -8.12
CA PRO A 64 11.69 27.13 -8.05
C PRO A 64 12.61 26.50 -7.00
N ALA A 65 13.88 26.32 -7.34
CA ALA A 65 14.86 25.72 -6.43
C ALA A 65 15.00 26.51 -5.12
N SER A 66 14.89 27.85 -5.19
CA SER A 66 14.86 28.76 -4.04
C SER A 66 13.70 28.51 -3.09
N GLU A 67 12.59 27.97 -3.58
CA GLU A 67 11.34 27.79 -2.83
C GLU A 67 11.06 26.33 -2.47
N THR A 68 11.84 25.39 -2.99
CA THR A 68 11.69 23.95 -2.71
C THR A 68 11.76 23.62 -1.21
N LYS A 69 12.50 24.41 -0.41
CA LYS A 69 12.54 24.25 1.05
C LYS A 69 11.20 24.59 1.70
N ALA A 70 10.53 25.64 1.22
CA ALA A 70 9.20 26.04 1.70
C ALA A 70 8.16 25.00 1.34
N LEU A 71 8.14 24.54 0.07
CA LEU A 71 7.25 23.45 -0.38
C LEU A 71 7.39 22.18 0.49
N LYS A 72 8.63 21.82 0.88
CA LYS A 72 8.88 20.70 1.79
C LYS A 72 8.43 20.94 3.23
N ALA A 73 8.41 22.20 3.67
CA ALA A 73 7.88 22.53 4.98
C ALA A 73 6.36 22.39 4.97
N ASP A 74 5.71 22.99 3.99
CA ASP A 74 4.26 22.96 3.84
C ASP A 74 3.73 21.52 3.75
N GLN A 75 4.38 20.64 2.97
CA GLN A 75 3.97 19.23 2.86
C GLN A 75 4.11 18.43 4.15
N ARG A 76 5.02 18.81 5.07
CA ARG A 76 5.20 18.13 6.36
C ARG A 76 4.21 18.63 7.40
N ASP A 77 3.82 19.89 7.28
CA ASP A 77 2.93 20.55 8.22
C ASP A 77 1.44 20.30 7.88
N TRP A 78 1.16 19.80 6.66
CA TRP A 78 -0.14 19.28 6.21
C TRP A 78 -0.43 17.90 6.81
#